data_AF-A0A6N8CPB8-F1
#
_entry.id   AF-A0A6N8CPB8-F1
#
_cell.length_a   1.000
_cell.length_b   1.000
_cell.length_c   1.000
_cell.angle_alpha   90.00
_cell.angle_beta   90.00
_cell.angle_gamma   90.00
#
_symmetry.space_group_name_H-M   'P 1'
#
loop_
_entity.id
_entity.type
_entity.pdbx_description
1 polymer ?
#
loop_
_entity_poly.entity_id
_entity_poly.type
_entity_poly.pdbx_seq_one_letter_code
_entity_poly.pdbx_strand_id
1 'polypeptide(L)'
;MRLISSAVLFILFLAIFSGCSFGIIQSSQPSEKAVKKVQKENTHSNQKSESQTEDTPSVKVASQKNEDGLPVVANPDSVSVLVNKQYALPDNYAPKDLVYPNVPFLFQNKIEKRQLRKPAARALEKLFAGAKKDGINLAGVSGYRSHVTQTVLFNNYAKKDGKEKALMYCALPGTSEHETGLSIDVSGSDGKYAATTAFNHTKEAEWLSKHASDYGFIVRYPEGKEKITGYEFEAWHIRYVGVAISKELAKHGWTLEEYYHTVPVSK
;
A
#
# COMPACT_ATOMS: atom_id res chain seq x y z
N MET A 1 -47.07 32.95 -34.49
CA MET A 1 -48.35 32.79 -35.22
C MET A 1 -48.33 31.42 -35.88
N ARG A 2 -49.33 30.55 -35.63
CA ARG A 2 -49.34 29.08 -35.88
C ARG A 2 -48.28 28.31 -35.04
N LEU A 3 -48.52 27.25 -34.25
CA LEU A 3 -49.61 26.28 -33.94
C LEU A 3 -49.48 24.88 -34.59
N ILE A 4 -49.44 23.84 -33.73
CA ILE A 4 -50.07 22.49 -33.89
C ILE A 4 -49.44 21.59 -35.00
N SER A 5 -49.29 20.25 -34.95
CA SER A 5 -49.65 19.10 -34.04
C SER A 5 -48.57 17.97 -34.24
N SER A 6 -48.61 16.72 -33.76
CA SER A 6 -49.49 15.90 -32.89
C SER A 6 -48.68 14.69 -32.34
N ALA A 7 -49.24 13.86 -31.45
CA ALA A 7 -48.59 12.65 -30.90
C ALA A 7 -49.36 11.33 -31.15
N VAL A 8 -48.62 10.21 -31.28
CA VAL A 8 -49.05 8.78 -31.27
C VAL A 8 -47.83 7.96 -30.79
N LEU A 9 -47.79 7.02 -29.82
CA LEU A 9 -48.72 6.35 -28.89
C LEU A 9 -49.14 4.90 -29.25
N PHE A 10 -48.97 3.96 -28.29
CA PHE A 10 -49.15 2.49 -28.39
C PHE A 10 -48.16 1.76 -29.34
N ILE A 11 -47.86 0.46 -29.22
CA ILE A 11 -48.58 -0.67 -28.59
C ILE A 11 -47.72 -1.44 -27.55
N LEU A 12 -48.41 -2.07 -26.59
CA LEU A 12 -47.91 -2.98 -25.53
C LEU A 12 -47.70 -4.42 -26.05
N PHE A 13 -46.68 -5.14 -25.57
CA PHE A 13 -46.65 -6.61 -25.65
C PHE A 13 -46.14 -7.25 -24.36
N LEU A 14 -46.96 -8.13 -23.77
CA LEU A 14 -46.55 -9.10 -22.74
C LEU A 14 -46.36 -10.48 -23.39
N ALA A 15 -45.41 -11.26 -22.86
CA ALA A 15 -45.36 -12.71 -23.05
C ALA A 15 -44.86 -13.36 -21.75
N ILE A 16 -45.57 -14.40 -21.28
CA ILE A 16 -45.26 -15.12 -20.03
C ILE A 16 -45.20 -16.61 -20.34
N PHE A 17 -44.02 -17.22 -20.09
CA PHE A 17 -43.85 -18.65 -19.83
C PHE A 17 -42.75 -18.74 -18.75
N SER A 18 -42.98 -19.24 -17.53
CA SER A 18 -43.56 -20.52 -17.08
C SER A 18 -42.71 -21.72 -17.50
N GLY A 19 -41.97 -22.30 -16.54
CA GLY A 19 -41.00 -23.37 -16.79
C GLY A 19 -40.41 -24.00 -15.52
N CYS A 20 -41.21 -24.22 -14.47
CA CYS A 20 -40.78 -25.04 -13.34
C CYS A 20 -40.96 -26.53 -13.66
N SER A 21 -40.03 -27.37 -13.23
CA SER A 21 -40.17 -28.83 -13.24
C SER A 21 -39.55 -29.42 -11.98
N PHE A 22 -40.38 -30.02 -11.13
CA PHE A 22 -39.99 -30.60 -9.85
C PHE A 22 -39.90 -32.12 -9.99
N GLY A 23 -38.70 -32.68 -9.77
CA GLY A 23 -38.43 -34.12 -9.91
C GLY A 23 -38.81 -34.90 -8.65
N ILE A 24 -39.78 -35.81 -8.79
CA ILE A 24 -40.41 -36.65 -7.76
C ILE A 24 -39.43 -37.30 -6.75
N ILE A 25 -39.86 -37.31 -5.47
CA ILE A 25 -39.25 -38.07 -4.36
C ILE A 25 -39.61 -39.55 -4.49
N GLN A 26 -38.66 -40.46 -4.21
CA GLN A 26 -38.98 -41.82 -3.77
C GLN A 26 -38.15 -42.21 -2.54
N SER A 27 -38.69 -43.10 -1.72
CA SER A 27 -38.33 -43.29 -0.30
C SER A 27 -37.39 -44.47 -0.03
N SER A 28 -36.63 -44.40 1.07
CA SER A 28 -36.77 -45.36 2.20
C SER A 28 -35.81 -45.13 3.38
N GLN A 29 -36.36 -45.26 4.57
CA GLN A 29 -35.77 -45.52 5.90
C GLN A 29 -36.90 -46.22 6.73
N PRO A 30 -36.69 -46.85 7.91
CA PRO A 30 -35.51 -46.78 8.80
C PRO A 30 -35.03 -48.13 9.42
N SER A 31 -33.88 -48.08 10.11
CA SER A 31 -33.56 -48.75 11.40
C SER A 31 -32.08 -48.43 11.69
N GLU A 32 -31.68 -47.80 12.81
CA GLU A 32 -31.85 -48.07 14.25
C GLU A 32 -30.74 -48.95 14.87
N LYS A 33 -30.23 -48.44 16.00
CA LYS A 33 -28.97 -48.71 16.72
C LYS A 33 -28.68 -50.18 17.05
N ALA A 34 -27.38 -50.54 16.96
CA ALA A 34 -26.74 -51.53 17.83
C ALA A 34 -25.47 -50.91 18.45
N VAL A 35 -25.06 -51.37 19.66
CA VAL A 35 -24.06 -50.69 20.52
C VAL A 35 -23.16 -51.70 21.26
N LYS A 36 -21.89 -51.32 21.49
CA LYS A 36 -20.75 -52.11 22.06
C LYS A 36 -20.09 -53.04 21.01
N LYS A 37 -18.80 -53.36 21.13
CA LYS A 37 -17.91 -53.33 22.31
C LYS A 37 -16.49 -52.77 22.01
N VAL A 38 -15.83 -52.27 23.05
CA VAL A 38 -14.50 -51.63 23.05
C VAL A 38 -13.35 -52.64 22.85
N GLN A 39 -12.35 -52.25 22.06
CA GLN A 39 -10.94 -52.47 22.38
C GLN A 39 -10.18 -51.13 22.29
N LYS A 40 -9.09 -50.98 23.05
CA LYS A 40 -8.25 -49.78 23.10
C LYS A 40 -6.96 -50.00 22.33
N GLU A 41 -6.53 -48.99 21.58
CA GLU A 41 -5.11 -48.71 21.39
C GLU A 41 -4.77 -47.34 22.00
N ASN A 42 -3.59 -47.24 22.59
CA ASN A 42 -3.13 -46.01 23.24
C ASN A 42 -2.27 -45.22 22.25
N THR A 43 -2.74 -44.05 21.82
CA THR A 43 -1.88 -43.04 21.18
C THR A 43 -1.89 -41.78 22.02
N HIS A 44 -0.69 -41.33 22.41
CA HIS A 44 -0.51 -40.25 23.38
C HIS A 44 -0.69 -38.87 22.72
N SER A 45 -1.95 -38.45 22.53
CA SER A 45 -2.28 -37.11 22.03
C SER A 45 -2.06 -36.07 23.12
N ASN A 46 -0.90 -35.40 23.07
CA ASN A 46 -0.52 -34.38 24.04
C ASN A 46 -1.26 -33.07 23.72
N GLN A 47 -2.42 -32.85 24.32
CA GLN A 47 -3.26 -31.66 24.10
C GLN A 47 -2.56 -30.38 24.60
N LYS A 48 -1.78 -29.73 23.73
CA LYS A 48 -1.32 -28.36 23.97
C LYS A 48 -2.45 -27.39 23.59
N SER A 49 -2.95 -26.66 24.58
CA SER A 49 -4.03 -25.68 24.38
C SER A 49 -3.64 -24.60 23.36
N GLU A 50 -4.46 -24.43 22.33
CA GLU A 50 -4.35 -23.29 21.40
C GLU A 50 -4.95 -22.05 22.08
N SER A 51 -4.10 -21.30 22.78
CA SER A 51 -4.46 -19.98 23.28
C SER A 51 -4.59 -19.02 22.11
N GLN A 52 -5.81 -18.62 21.79
CA GLN A 52 -6.07 -17.54 20.84
C GLN A 52 -5.49 -16.23 21.39
N THR A 53 -4.39 -15.77 20.79
CA THR A 53 -3.93 -14.38 20.92
C THR A 53 -4.56 -13.56 19.80
N GLU A 54 -5.08 -12.38 20.11
CA GLU A 54 -5.57 -11.45 19.10
C GLU A 54 -4.43 -11.08 18.14
N ASP A 55 -4.70 -11.12 16.83
CA ASP A 55 -3.70 -11.06 15.75
C ASP A 55 -3.24 -9.62 15.46
N THR A 56 -2.74 -8.94 16.50
CA THR A 56 -2.26 -7.55 16.45
C THR A 56 -1.06 -7.42 15.52
N PRO A 57 -1.10 -6.56 14.47
CA PRO A 57 0.00 -6.44 13.52
C PRO A 57 1.29 -5.96 14.20
N SER A 58 2.41 -6.61 13.87
CA SER A 58 3.73 -6.30 14.46
C SER A 58 4.85 -6.49 13.44
N VAL A 59 5.91 -5.68 13.55
CA VAL A 59 7.08 -5.78 12.66
C VAL A 59 7.88 -7.03 12.99
N LYS A 60 8.01 -7.94 12.02
CA LYS A 60 8.85 -9.13 12.14
C LYS A 60 10.28 -8.75 11.74
N VAL A 61 11.21 -8.87 12.69
CA VAL A 61 12.63 -8.51 12.57
C VAL A 61 13.47 -9.79 12.47
N ALA A 62 14.53 -9.77 11.66
CA ALA A 62 15.55 -10.82 11.62
C ALA A 62 16.44 -10.80 12.88
N SER A 63 17.20 -11.86 13.13
CA SER A 63 18.15 -11.92 14.25
C SER A 63 19.40 -11.03 14.08
N GLN A 64 19.46 -10.23 13.01
CA GLN A 64 20.60 -9.42 12.61
C GLN A 64 20.27 -7.92 12.66
N LYS A 65 21.32 -7.11 12.78
CA LYS A 65 21.31 -5.65 12.67
C LYS A 65 22.16 -5.23 11.47
N ASN A 66 21.87 -4.08 10.86
CA ASN A 66 22.72 -3.50 9.83
C ASN A 66 23.97 -2.82 10.43
N GLU A 67 24.81 -2.20 9.60
CA GLU A 67 26.04 -1.51 10.05
C GLU A 67 25.79 -0.35 11.04
N ASP A 68 24.68 0.39 10.90
CA ASP A 68 24.24 1.42 11.86
C ASP A 68 23.61 0.82 13.16
N GLY A 69 23.55 -0.51 13.28
CA GLY A 69 23.01 -1.21 14.44
C GLY A 69 21.47 -1.26 14.51
N LEU A 70 20.77 -0.94 13.42
CA LEU A 70 19.30 -0.96 13.34
C LEU A 70 18.74 -2.38 13.16
N PRO A 71 17.59 -2.71 13.76
CA PRO A 71 16.77 -3.87 13.43
C PRO A 71 16.55 -4.06 11.92
N VAL A 72 16.92 -5.23 11.37
CA VAL A 72 16.66 -5.58 9.95
C VAL A 72 15.33 -6.31 9.81
N VAL A 73 14.48 -5.91 8.86
CA VAL A 73 13.17 -6.55 8.63
C VAL A 73 13.31 -7.98 8.10
N ALA A 74 12.52 -8.92 8.63
CA ALA A 74 12.58 -10.33 8.25
C ALA A 74 11.97 -10.62 6.87
N ASN A 75 10.98 -9.81 6.44
CA ASN A 75 10.21 -10.02 5.21
C ASN A 75 10.27 -8.77 4.29
N PRO A 76 11.44 -8.42 3.73
CA PRO A 76 11.61 -7.19 2.95
C PRO A 76 10.78 -7.17 1.66
N ASP A 77 10.48 -8.34 1.08
CA ASP A 77 9.59 -8.49 -0.08
C ASP A 77 8.09 -8.22 0.24
N SER A 78 7.69 -8.03 1.50
CA SER A 78 6.29 -7.74 1.85
C SER A 78 5.84 -6.37 1.31
N VAL A 79 4.64 -6.30 0.72
CA VAL A 79 4.06 -5.02 0.28
C VAL A 79 3.77 -4.07 1.46
N SER A 80 3.59 -4.60 2.66
CA SER A 80 3.33 -3.82 3.87
C SER A 80 4.57 -3.57 4.74
N VAL A 81 5.78 -3.96 4.30
CA VAL A 81 7.01 -3.84 5.10
C VAL A 81 7.19 -2.43 5.68
N LEU A 82 7.40 -2.31 7.00
CA LEU A 82 7.76 -1.04 7.62
C LEU A 82 9.27 -0.80 7.45
N VAL A 83 9.63 0.31 6.82
CA VAL A 83 11.00 0.77 6.66
C VAL A 83 11.02 2.25 7.07
N ASN A 84 11.85 2.60 8.06
CA ASN A 84 11.94 3.94 8.62
C ASN A 84 13.23 4.07 9.47
N LYS A 85 13.36 5.17 10.23
CA LYS A 85 14.54 5.46 11.08
C LYS A 85 14.78 4.45 12.23
N GLN A 86 13.92 3.45 12.41
CA GLN A 86 14.06 2.35 13.39
C GLN A 86 14.18 0.94 12.74
N TYR A 87 13.74 0.76 11.50
CA TYR A 87 13.71 -0.54 10.81
C TYR A 87 14.33 -0.45 9.42
N ALA A 88 15.39 -1.23 9.21
CA ALA A 88 16.17 -1.26 7.97
C ALA A 88 15.83 -2.48 7.09
N LEU A 89 16.00 -2.32 5.78
CA LEU A 89 16.15 -3.41 4.82
C LEU A 89 17.54 -4.05 4.95
N PRO A 90 17.73 -5.31 4.50
CA PRO A 90 19.07 -5.87 4.31
C PRO A 90 19.89 -5.03 3.31
N ASP A 91 21.19 -4.84 3.56
CA ASP A 91 22.05 -3.91 2.80
C ASP A 91 22.22 -4.29 1.31
N ASN A 92 21.95 -5.57 0.98
CA ASN A 92 21.96 -6.09 -0.40
C ASN A 92 20.56 -6.27 -1.02
N TYR A 93 19.51 -5.75 -0.39
CA TYR A 93 18.14 -5.90 -0.89
C TYR A 93 17.91 -5.09 -2.17
N ALA A 94 17.40 -5.78 -3.20
CA ALA A 94 16.91 -5.19 -4.43
C ALA A 94 15.64 -5.95 -4.86
N PRO A 95 14.49 -5.27 -5.09
CA PRO A 95 13.27 -5.96 -5.47
C PRO A 95 13.38 -6.65 -6.84
N LYS A 96 12.99 -7.92 -6.91
CA LYS A 96 13.13 -8.75 -8.12
C LYS A 96 12.03 -8.49 -9.17
N ASP A 97 11.01 -7.69 -8.83
CA ASP A 97 9.83 -7.42 -9.66
C ASP A 97 9.70 -5.94 -10.09
N LEU A 98 10.81 -5.19 -10.14
CA LEU A 98 10.83 -3.82 -10.63
C LEU A 98 10.43 -3.71 -12.11
N VAL A 99 9.47 -2.84 -12.40
CA VAL A 99 8.97 -2.52 -13.75
C VAL A 99 8.82 -1.00 -13.92
N TYR A 100 8.77 -0.55 -15.18
CA TYR A 100 8.39 0.83 -15.50
C TYR A 100 6.86 0.93 -15.61
N PRO A 101 6.15 1.67 -14.72
CA PRO A 101 4.71 1.88 -14.83
C PRO A 101 4.37 2.77 -16.04
N ASN A 102 3.23 2.51 -16.66
CA ASN A 102 2.72 3.23 -17.81
C ASN A 102 2.01 4.54 -17.42
N VAL A 103 2.73 5.43 -16.73
CA VAL A 103 2.26 6.75 -16.31
C VAL A 103 3.24 7.87 -16.75
N PRO A 104 2.77 9.14 -16.82
CA PRO A 104 3.64 10.30 -16.98
C PRO A 104 4.66 10.42 -15.84
N PHE A 105 5.87 10.84 -16.19
CA PHE A 105 6.91 11.31 -15.29
C PHE A 105 7.42 12.66 -15.81
N LEU A 106 8.04 13.47 -14.96
CA LEU A 106 8.66 14.75 -15.35
C LEU A 106 9.89 14.59 -16.27
N PHE A 107 10.27 13.36 -16.61
CA PHE A 107 11.39 12.99 -17.46
C PHE A 107 11.04 11.72 -18.24
N GLN A 108 11.51 11.61 -19.48
CA GLN A 108 11.15 10.49 -20.37
C GLN A 108 12.06 9.25 -20.19
N ASN A 109 13.28 9.44 -19.68
CA ASN A 109 14.30 8.39 -19.63
C ASN A 109 13.88 7.21 -18.74
N LYS A 110 14.18 5.99 -19.17
CA LYS A 110 14.01 4.75 -18.39
C LYS A 110 15.24 4.55 -17.49
N ILE A 111 15.20 5.15 -16.31
CA ILE A 111 16.23 5.10 -15.26
C ILE A 111 15.63 4.53 -13.96
N GLU A 112 16.46 4.15 -12.97
CA GLU A 112 15.99 3.47 -11.73
C GLU A 112 14.82 4.20 -11.05
N LYS A 113 14.88 5.54 -10.92
CA LYS A 113 13.82 6.35 -10.30
C LYS A 113 12.52 6.50 -11.12
N ARG A 114 12.39 5.78 -12.23
CA ARG A 114 11.11 5.54 -12.92
C ARG A 114 10.50 4.17 -12.59
N GLN A 115 11.26 3.26 -11.99
CA GLN A 115 10.79 1.91 -11.68
C GLN A 115 9.97 1.87 -10.38
N LEU A 116 9.07 0.91 -10.29
CA LEU A 116 8.38 0.48 -9.06
C LEU A 116 8.20 -1.04 -9.10
N ARG A 117 8.00 -1.67 -7.94
CA ARG A 117 7.58 -3.07 -7.87
C ARG A 117 6.24 -3.26 -8.60
N LYS A 118 6.09 -4.40 -9.27
CA LYS A 118 4.94 -4.75 -10.13
C LYS A 118 3.55 -4.51 -9.52
N PRO A 119 3.26 -4.78 -8.22
CA PRO A 119 1.96 -4.43 -7.64
C PRO A 119 1.77 -2.92 -7.49
N ALA A 120 2.78 -2.19 -7.01
CA ALA A 120 2.73 -0.73 -6.84
C ALA A 120 2.62 -0.01 -8.20
N ALA A 121 3.36 -0.47 -9.22
CA ALA A 121 3.28 0.04 -10.59
C ALA A 121 1.86 -0.05 -11.17
N ARG A 122 1.22 -1.23 -11.06
CA ARG A 122 -0.17 -1.48 -11.52
C ARG A 122 -1.22 -0.71 -10.72
N ALA A 123 -0.93 -0.42 -9.46
CA ALA A 123 -1.78 0.42 -8.63
C ALA A 123 -1.66 1.90 -9.02
N LEU A 124 -0.44 2.37 -9.31
CA LEU A 124 -0.16 3.74 -9.72
C LEU A 124 -0.83 4.08 -11.05
N GLU A 125 -0.80 3.17 -12.02
CA GLU A 125 -1.52 3.28 -13.29
C GLU A 125 -3.03 3.50 -13.09
N LYS A 126 -3.64 2.81 -12.11
CA LYS A 126 -5.05 3.00 -11.75
C LYS A 126 -5.29 4.32 -11.02
N LEU A 127 -4.40 4.70 -10.08
CA LEU A 127 -4.49 5.94 -9.32
C LEU A 127 -4.43 7.16 -10.26
N PHE A 128 -3.49 7.16 -11.21
CA PHE A 128 -3.35 8.23 -12.20
C PHE A 128 -4.53 8.26 -13.19
N ALA A 129 -5.06 7.09 -13.57
CA ALA A 129 -6.28 7.00 -14.36
C ALA A 129 -7.56 7.39 -13.59
N GLY A 130 -7.52 7.35 -12.26
CA GLY A 130 -8.51 7.92 -11.35
C GLY A 130 -8.43 9.46 -11.37
N ALA A 131 -7.29 10.00 -10.93
CA ALA A 131 -7.00 11.43 -10.87
C ALA A 131 -7.37 12.15 -12.18
N LYS A 132 -7.03 11.55 -13.33
CA LYS A 132 -7.32 12.13 -14.65
C LYS A 132 -8.83 12.25 -14.97
N LYS A 133 -9.69 11.38 -14.42
CA LYS A 133 -11.15 11.51 -14.58
C LYS A 133 -11.69 12.73 -13.82
N ASP A 134 -11.05 13.05 -12.70
CA ASP A 134 -11.43 14.14 -11.80
C ASP A 134 -10.71 15.46 -12.14
N GLY A 135 -10.04 15.55 -13.31
CA GLY A 135 -9.35 16.75 -13.79
C GLY A 135 -7.98 17.02 -13.13
N ILE A 136 -7.41 16.03 -12.44
CA ILE A 136 -6.12 16.08 -11.77
C ILE A 136 -5.07 15.35 -12.63
N ASN A 137 -4.01 16.06 -13.05
CA ASN A 137 -2.99 15.48 -13.93
C ASN A 137 -1.69 15.28 -13.14
N LEU A 138 -1.48 14.04 -12.68
CA LEU A 138 -0.28 13.66 -11.91
C LEU A 138 0.89 13.28 -12.82
N ALA A 139 2.12 13.49 -12.32
CA ALA A 139 3.36 12.98 -12.88
C ALA A 139 4.25 12.38 -11.77
N GLY A 140 5.01 11.33 -12.10
CA GLY A 140 6.04 10.77 -11.21
C GLY A 140 7.33 11.60 -11.19
N VAL A 141 7.94 11.71 -10.01
CA VAL A 141 9.17 12.46 -9.73
C VAL A 141 10.33 11.53 -9.34
N SER A 142 10.10 10.57 -8.44
CA SER A 142 11.07 9.53 -8.05
C SER A 142 10.37 8.29 -7.47
N GLY A 143 10.43 7.16 -8.17
CA GLY A 143 10.05 5.85 -7.66
C GLY A 143 11.20 5.17 -6.90
N TYR A 144 11.55 3.95 -7.31
CA TYR A 144 12.64 3.15 -6.74
C TYR A 144 13.99 3.88 -6.74
N ARG A 145 14.78 3.63 -5.69
CA ARG A 145 16.15 4.12 -5.53
C ARG A 145 16.97 3.00 -4.93
N SER A 146 18.04 2.57 -5.59
CA SER A 146 18.90 1.52 -5.05
C SER A 146 19.62 1.95 -3.77
N HIS A 147 19.98 0.99 -2.92
CA HIS A 147 20.78 1.21 -1.70
C HIS A 147 22.05 2.03 -2.00
N VAL A 148 22.77 1.68 -3.07
CA VAL A 148 23.96 2.42 -3.54
C VAL A 148 23.64 3.89 -3.85
N THR A 149 22.54 4.18 -4.55
CA THR A 149 22.11 5.55 -4.81
C THR A 149 21.70 6.27 -3.52
N GLN A 150 21.04 5.60 -2.56
CA GLN A 150 20.72 6.19 -1.27
C GLN A 150 22.00 6.51 -0.46
N THR A 151 23.02 5.66 -0.49
CA THR A 151 24.34 5.91 0.11
C THR A 151 25.03 7.12 -0.50
N VAL A 152 25.04 7.23 -1.83
CA VAL A 152 25.61 8.42 -2.52
C VAL A 152 24.81 9.68 -2.19
N LEU A 153 23.48 9.60 -2.14
CA LEU A 153 22.61 10.72 -1.81
C LEU A 153 22.82 11.21 -0.37
N PHE A 154 22.79 10.31 0.61
CA PHE A 154 23.03 10.62 2.01
C PHE A 154 24.42 11.21 2.24
N ASN A 155 25.47 10.60 1.67
CA ASN A 155 26.84 11.09 1.81
C ASN A 155 27.05 12.49 1.20
N ASN A 156 26.39 12.80 0.08
CA ASN A 156 26.41 14.14 -0.50
C ASN A 156 25.74 15.17 0.40
N TYR A 157 24.60 14.84 1.02
CA TYR A 157 23.94 15.72 1.99
C TYR A 157 24.74 15.87 3.29
N ALA A 158 25.24 14.79 3.87
CA ALA A 158 26.07 14.84 5.08
C ALA A 158 27.36 15.67 4.88
N LYS A 159 27.97 15.59 3.69
CA LYS A 159 29.13 16.42 3.30
C LYS A 159 28.79 17.91 3.11
N LYS A 160 27.57 18.23 2.67
CA LYS A 160 27.12 19.61 2.38
C LYS A 160 26.56 20.33 3.61
N ASP A 161 25.79 19.61 4.43
CA ASP A 161 24.92 20.16 5.46
C ASP A 161 25.23 19.64 6.89
N GLY A 162 26.12 18.66 7.04
CA GLY A 162 26.40 17.96 8.31
C GLY A 162 25.57 16.68 8.47
N LYS A 163 26.09 15.66 9.19
CA LYS A 163 25.41 14.35 9.33
C LYS A 163 24.08 14.50 10.08
N GLU A 164 24.09 15.27 11.16
CA GLU A 164 22.94 15.51 12.06
C GLU A 164 21.80 16.18 11.29
N LYS A 165 22.13 17.20 10.48
CA LYS A 165 21.15 17.90 9.64
C LYS A 165 20.66 17.04 8.49
N ALA A 166 21.54 16.24 7.85
CA ALA A 166 21.14 15.30 6.81
C ALA A 166 20.17 14.22 7.32
N LEU A 167 20.36 13.72 8.54
CA LEU A 167 19.47 12.73 9.19
C LEU A 167 18.04 13.25 9.48
N MET A 168 17.81 14.56 9.43
CA MET A 168 16.46 15.11 9.56
C MET A 168 15.62 14.81 8.31
N TYR A 169 16.14 15.13 7.12
CA TYR A 169 15.40 15.11 5.86
C TYR A 169 15.82 14.00 4.87
N CYS A 170 16.90 13.27 5.15
CA CYS A 170 17.38 12.17 4.31
C CYS A 170 17.55 10.89 5.13
N ALA A 171 16.94 9.81 4.64
CA ALA A 171 17.08 8.48 5.20
C ALA A 171 18.54 7.98 5.15
N LEU A 172 18.94 7.17 6.13
CA LEU A 172 20.12 6.32 5.97
C LEU A 172 19.87 5.24 4.90
N PRO A 173 20.92 4.70 4.25
CA PRO A 173 20.80 3.51 3.42
C PRO A 173 20.13 2.36 4.18
N GLY A 174 19.28 1.59 3.50
CA GLY A 174 18.44 0.55 4.10
C GLY A 174 17.18 1.10 4.80
N THR A 175 17.13 2.39 5.15
CA THR A 175 15.97 3.02 5.84
C THR A 175 15.09 3.87 4.92
N SER A 176 15.40 3.95 3.61
CA SER A 176 14.56 4.69 2.67
C SER A 176 13.46 3.82 2.09
N GLU A 177 12.20 4.25 2.16
CA GLU A 177 11.11 3.50 1.52
C GLU A 177 11.24 3.41 -0.01
N HIS A 178 12.02 4.28 -0.66
CA HIS A 178 12.34 4.14 -2.09
C HIS A 178 13.11 2.86 -2.41
N GLU A 179 13.92 2.34 -1.47
CA GLU A 179 14.64 1.07 -1.63
C GLU A 179 13.69 -0.13 -1.65
N THR A 180 12.49 -0.01 -1.06
CA THR A 180 11.44 -1.03 -1.19
C THR A 180 10.88 -1.11 -2.62
N GLY A 181 11.00 -0.05 -3.42
CA GLY A 181 10.31 0.10 -4.71
C GLY A 181 8.78 0.17 -4.60
N LEU A 182 8.22 0.41 -3.42
CA LEU A 182 6.79 0.53 -3.15
C LEU A 182 6.33 1.99 -3.00
N SER A 183 7.26 2.94 -2.76
CA SER A 183 6.97 4.36 -2.63
C SER A 183 7.37 5.17 -3.87
N ILE A 184 6.64 6.26 -4.12
CA ILE A 184 6.91 7.20 -5.20
C ILE A 184 6.59 8.65 -4.79
N ASP A 185 7.51 9.55 -5.11
CA ASP A 185 7.26 10.99 -5.11
C ASP A 185 6.48 11.39 -6.37
N VAL A 186 5.35 12.09 -6.21
CA VAL A 186 4.51 12.59 -7.31
C VAL A 186 4.35 14.11 -7.30
N SER A 187 3.96 14.68 -8.43
CA SER A 187 3.66 16.11 -8.59
C SER A 187 2.48 16.34 -9.55
N GLY A 188 2.09 17.60 -9.74
CA GLY A 188 1.35 18.01 -10.93
C GLY A 188 2.17 17.79 -12.21
N SER A 189 1.50 17.62 -13.34
CA SER A 189 2.14 17.37 -14.65
C SER A 189 2.89 18.56 -15.23
N ASP A 190 2.77 19.74 -14.61
CA ASP A 190 3.57 20.93 -14.87
C ASP A 190 4.96 20.87 -14.17
N GLY A 191 5.16 19.90 -13.27
CA GLY A 191 6.37 19.76 -12.45
C GLY A 191 6.50 20.80 -11.35
N LYS A 192 5.48 21.62 -11.12
CA LYS A 192 5.53 22.68 -10.11
C LYS A 192 5.54 22.05 -8.71
N TYR A 193 6.46 22.53 -7.87
CA TYR A 193 6.67 22.05 -6.50
C TYR A 193 7.00 20.54 -6.38
N ALA A 194 7.54 19.93 -7.43
CA ALA A 194 7.91 18.51 -7.42
C ALA A 194 8.87 18.16 -6.28
N ALA A 195 8.41 17.32 -5.34
CA ALA A 195 9.11 16.96 -4.10
C ALA A 195 9.53 18.18 -3.23
N THR A 196 8.63 19.16 -3.06
CA THR A 196 8.82 20.25 -2.08
C THR A 196 7.54 20.52 -1.28
N THR A 197 7.68 21.11 -0.08
CA THR A 197 6.59 21.45 0.86
C THR A 197 5.46 22.26 0.23
N ALA A 198 5.73 23.08 -0.78
CA ALA A 198 4.72 23.83 -1.51
C ALA A 198 3.72 22.95 -2.31
N PHE A 199 4.04 21.66 -2.55
CA PHE A 199 3.09 20.70 -3.13
C PHE A 199 1.91 20.42 -2.19
N ASN A 200 2.10 20.52 -0.87
CA ASN A 200 1.07 20.24 0.14
C ASN A 200 -0.18 21.13 0.02
N HIS A 201 -0.08 22.24 -0.70
CA HIS A 201 -1.18 23.19 -0.95
C HIS A 201 -1.73 23.13 -2.39
N THR A 202 -1.49 22.02 -3.09
CA THR A 202 -2.00 21.79 -4.46
C THR A 202 -3.31 20.98 -4.46
N LYS A 203 -4.12 21.13 -5.51
CA LYS A 203 -5.29 20.27 -5.76
C LYS A 203 -4.89 18.80 -5.96
N GLU A 204 -3.68 18.55 -6.47
CA GLU A 204 -3.08 17.23 -6.59
C GLU A 204 -2.88 16.58 -5.21
N ALA A 205 -2.29 17.30 -4.25
CA ALA A 205 -2.16 16.84 -2.86
C ALA A 205 -3.53 16.62 -2.18
N GLU A 206 -4.49 17.54 -2.40
CA GLU A 206 -5.84 17.42 -1.85
C GLU A 206 -6.62 16.23 -2.43
N TRP A 207 -6.38 15.86 -3.69
CA TRP A 207 -6.96 14.67 -4.30
C TRP A 207 -6.28 13.40 -3.77
N LEU A 208 -4.95 13.40 -3.63
CA LEU A 208 -4.18 12.26 -3.12
C LEU A 208 -4.56 11.89 -1.69
N SER A 209 -4.73 12.88 -0.79
CA SER A 209 -5.13 12.61 0.60
C SER A 209 -6.52 11.97 0.73
N LYS A 210 -7.43 12.25 -0.23
CA LYS A 210 -8.78 11.67 -0.27
C LYS A 210 -8.84 10.31 -0.97
N HIS A 211 -8.04 10.09 -2.02
CA HIS A 211 -8.24 8.97 -2.96
C HIS A 211 -7.08 7.98 -3.06
N ALA A 212 -5.89 8.23 -2.53
CA ALA A 212 -4.76 7.29 -2.62
C ALA A 212 -5.10 5.90 -2.04
N SER A 213 -5.90 5.87 -0.97
CA SER A 213 -6.31 4.66 -0.25
C SER A 213 -7.22 3.74 -1.05
N ASP A 214 -7.98 4.25 -2.02
CA ASP A 214 -8.78 3.44 -2.96
C ASP A 214 -7.92 2.55 -3.87
N TYR A 215 -6.69 2.98 -4.15
CA TYR A 215 -5.77 2.30 -5.07
C TYR A 215 -4.71 1.45 -4.37
N GLY A 216 -4.63 1.49 -3.04
CA GLY A 216 -3.62 0.75 -2.26
C GLY A 216 -2.46 1.59 -1.75
N PHE A 217 -2.52 2.92 -1.89
CA PHE A 217 -1.50 3.86 -1.43
C PHE A 217 -1.93 4.61 -0.17
N ILE A 218 -0.96 5.12 0.59
CA ILE A 218 -1.15 6.13 1.63
C ILE A 218 -0.26 7.34 1.34
N VAL A 219 -0.68 8.54 1.76
CA VAL A 219 0.26 9.65 1.99
C VAL A 219 1.10 9.24 3.20
N ARG A 220 2.40 9.04 3.00
CA ARG A 220 3.22 8.28 3.95
C ARG A 220 3.60 9.04 5.22
N TYR A 221 3.80 10.34 5.07
CA TYR A 221 4.17 11.28 6.13
C TYR A 221 3.10 12.39 6.16
N PRO A 222 1.93 12.14 6.79
CA PRO A 222 0.84 13.12 6.85
C PRO A 222 1.08 14.18 7.94
N GLU A 223 0.42 15.32 7.77
CA GLU A 223 0.46 16.47 8.69
C GLU A 223 0.10 16.09 10.14
N GLY A 224 0.86 16.62 11.11
CA GLY A 224 0.66 16.38 12.54
C GLY A 224 1.15 15.02 13.05
N LYS A 225 1.78 14.20 12.20
CA LYS A 225 2.35 12.88 12.56
C LYS A 225 3.88 12.87 12.58
N GLU A 226 4.55 14.02 12.59
CA GLU A 226 6.01 14.15 12.48
C GLU A 226 6.74 13.49 13.67
N LYS A 227 6.14 13.51 14.86
CA LYS A 227 6.62 12.79 16.05
C LYS A 227 6.47 11.27 15.93
N ILE A 228 5.55 10.80 15.10
CA ILE A 228 5.23 9.40 14.92
C ILE A 228 6.07 8.78 13.80
N THR A 229 6.26 9.49 12.68
CA THR A 229 7.00 9.02 11.49
C THR A 229 8.50 9.39 11.49
N GLY A 230 8.89 10.49 12.14
CA GLY A 230 10.24 11.05 12.05
C GLY A 230 10.51 11.90 10.81
N TYR A 231 9.48 12.28 10.05
CA TYR A 231 9.56 13.12 8.84
C TYR A 231 8.52 14.25 8.87
N GLU A 232 8.76 15.33 8.13
CA GLU A 232 7.81 16.43 7.95
C GLU A 232 6.59 16.01 7.08
N PHE A 233 5.61 16.90 6.90
CA PHE A 233 4.47 16.63 6.03
C PHE A 233 4.89 16.57 4.55
N GLU A 234 4.80 15.39 3.94
CA GLU A 234 5.15 15.15 2.53
C GLU A 234 3.94 14.64 1.73
N ALA A 235 3.07 15.52 1.26
CA ALA A 235 1.89 15.12 0.46
C ALA A 235 2.26 14.49 -0.90
N TRP A 236 3.49 14.68 -1.37
CA TRP A 236 4.02 14.08 -2.59
C TRP A 236 4.44 12.62 -2.42
N HIS A 237 4.78 12.19 -1.20
CA HIS A 237 5.37 10.87 -0.97
C HIS A 237 4.28 9.84 -0.68
N ILE A 238 3.90 9.07 -1.70
CA ILE A 238 2.88 8.03 -1.57
C ILE A 238 3.50 6.64 -1.52
N ARG A 239 3.11 5.85 -0.50
CA ARG A 239 3.60 4.50 -0.22
C ARG A 239 2.53 3.46 -0.53
N TYR A 240 2.84 2.46 -1.36
CA TYR A 240 1.95 1.33 -1.60
C TYR A 240 2.02 0.31 -0.46
N VAL A 241 0.86 -0.01 0.13
CA VAL A 241 0.69 -1.06 1.16
C VAL A 241 -0.36 -2.11 0.79
N GLY A 242 -1.11 -1.89 -0.29
CA GLY A 242 -2.24 -2.74 -0.71
C GLY A 242 -3.59 -2.25 -0.16
N VAL A 243 -4.66 -2.51 -0.92
CA VAL A 243 -5.98 -1.86 -0.77
C VAL A 243 -6.65 -2.10 0.60
N ALA A 244 -6.41 -3.25 1.24
CA ALA A 244 -6.96 -3.52 2.57
C ALA A 244 -6.33 -2.59 3.62
N ILE A 245 -5.01 -2.62 3.75
CA ILE A 245 -4.25 -1.85 4.74
C ILE A 245 -4.38 -0.35 4.46
N SER A 246 -4.34 0.10 3.20
CA SER A 246 -4.49 1.54 2.90
C SER A 246 -5.87 2.09 3.27
N LYS A 247 -6.93 1.29 3.16
CA LYS A 247 -8.28 1.68 3.60
C LYS A 247 -8.46 1.61 5.10
N GLU A 248 -7.82 0.66 5.76
CA GLU A 248 -7.78 0.59 7.22
C GLU A 248 -7.06 1.80 7.83
N LEU A 249 -5.85 2.10 7.35
CA LEU A 249 -5.08 3.29 7.73
C LEU A 249 -5.87 4.59 7.51
N ALA A 250 -6.47 4.76 6.32
CA ALA A 250 -7.27 5.95 6.01
C ALA A 250 -8.54 6.09 6.86
N LYS A 251 -9.22 4.98 7.18
CA LYS A 251 -10.40 4.95 8.05
C LYS A 251 -10.09 5.42 9.47
N HIS A 252 -8.92 5.08 10.00
CA HIS A 252 -8.52 5.37 11.38
C HIS A 252 -7.60 6.60 11.53
N GLY A 253 -7.16 7.21 10.42
CA GLY A 253 -6.20 8.32 10.45
C GLY A 253 -4.81 7.89 10.92
N TRP A 254 -4.43 6.64 10.64
CA TRP A 254 -3.18 6.03 11.10
C TRP A 254 -2.05 6.10 10.07
N THR A 255 -0.83 6.19 10.60
CA THR A 255 0.44 5.92 9.91
C THR A 255 0.75 4.42 9.89
N LEU A 256 1.73 4.02 9.08
CA LEU A 256 2.18 2.62 9.06
C LEU A 256 2.84 2.22 10.40
N GLU A 257 3.47 3.16 11.09
CA GLU A 257 3.99 3.01 12.45
C GLU A 257 2.89 2.72 13.49
N GLU A 258 1.77 3.45 13.44
CA GLU A 258 0.63 3.24 14.34
C GLU A 258 -0.02 1.87 14.13
N TYR A 259 -0.15 1.43 12.88
CA TYR A 259 -0.68 0.11 12.52
C TYR A 259 0.18 -1.06 13.01
N TYR A 260 1.51 -0.87 13.10
CA TYR A 260 2.43 -1.86 13.67
C TYR A 260 2.78 -1.61 15.14
N HIS A 261 2.14 -0.63 15.78
CA HIS A 261 2.37 -0.21 17.17
C HIS A 261 3.83 0.19 17.48
N THR A 262 4.58 0.69 16.50
CA THR A 262 6.01 1.07 16.63
C THR A 262 6.19 2.58 16.87
N VAL A 263 5.42 3.14 17.81
CA VAL A 263 5.37 4.59 18.04
C VAL A 263 6.01 5.00 19.38
N PRO A 264 6.68 6.17 19.46
CA PRO A 264 7.06 7.07 18.36
C PRO A 264 8.36 6.63 17.64
N VAL A 265 8.53 7.03 16.38
CA VAL A 265 9.84 6.95 15.70
C VAL A 265 10.81 8.00 16.25
N SER A 266 10.31 9.21 16.49
CA SER A 266 11.07 10.34 17.03
C SER A 266 11.25 10.23 18.55
N LYS A 267 12.43 10.60 19.04
CA LYS A 267 12.72 10.84 20.47
C LYS A 267 13.08 12.30 20.68
#